data_AF-A0A5E4X528-F1
#
_entry.id   AF-A0A5E4X528-F1
#
_cell.length_a   1.000
_cell.length_b   1.000
_cell.length_c   1.000
_cell.angle_alpha   90.00
_cell.angle_beta   90.00
_cell.angle_gamma   90.00
#
_symmetry.space_group_name_H-M   'P 1'
#
loop_
_entity.id
_entity.type
_entity.pdbx_description
1 polymer ?
#
loop_
_entity_poly.entity_id
_entity_poly.type
_entity_poly.pdbx_seq_one_letter_code
_entity_poly.pdbx_strand_id
1 'polypeptide(L)'
;MAYTACPTPKVEYVSSLDTYPYDALDDLLYDWYCREQGYVPVEGYGRQDVACARSASSDQWLSSDEVIDSRIEAYVMPMISFAMEELLSDDRIAIMTELRNRKGPAVWRNPRVVDQKEAYAKAKAKIAPILSRKGVEW
;
A
#
# COMPACT_ATOMS: atom_id res chain seq x y z
N MET A 1 -1.38 -7.28 -17.94
CA MET A 1 -1.42 -8.27 -16.84
C MET A 1 -1.70 -7.44 -15.59
N ALA A 2 -2.86 -7.61 -14.98
CA ALA A 2 -3.26 -6.83 -13.80
C ALA A 2 -2.48 -7.30 -12.56
N TYR A 3 -2.23 -6.41 -11.61
CA TYR A 3 -1.60 -6.80 -10.35
C TYR A 3 -2.64 -7.58 -9.54
N THR A 4 -2.31 -8.82 -9.16
CA THR A 4 -3.17 -9.60 -8.27
C THR A 4 -2.74 -9.31 -6.84
N ALA A 5 -3.58 -8.60 -6.08
CA ALA A 5 -3.27 -8.27 -4.70
C ALA A 5 -3.12 -9.55 -3.86
N CYS A 6 -2.15 -9.55 -2.94
CA CYS A 6 -1.97 -10.69 -2.06
C CYS A 6 -3.15 -10.71 -1.08
N PRO A 7 -3.92 -11.83 -1.00
CA PRO A 7 -5.03 -11.90 -0.07
C PRO A 7 -4.47 -11.74 1.34
N THR A 8 -5.02 -10.78 2.07
CA THR A 8 -4.52 -10.49 3.42
C THR A 8 -4.66 -11.70 4.34
N PRO A 9 -3.65 -11.98 5.18
CA PRO A 9 -3.82 -12.94 6.26
C PRO A 9 -4.96 -12.49 7.17
N LYS A 10 -5.75 -13.46 7.66
CA LYS A 10 -6.91 -13.21 8.52
C LYS A 10 -6.46 -12.43 9.77
N VAL A 11 -6.97 -11.22 9.95
CA VAL A 11 -6.59 -10.32 11.04
C VAL A 11 -7.01 -10.96 12.38
N GLU A 12 -6.07 -11.15 13.31
CA GLU A 12 -6.36 -11.70 14.66
C GLU A 12 -7.02 -10.68 15.60
N TYR A 13 -7.04 -9.39 15.23
CA TYR A 13 -7.55 -8.30 16.08
C TYR A 13 -8.56 -7.40 15.36
N VAL A 14 -9.63 -7.09 16.09
CA VAL A 14 -10.84 -6.39 15.65
C VAL A 14 -10.53 -4.91 15.38
N SER A 15 -10.40 -4.53 14.10
CA SER A 15 -10.49 -3.12 13.69
C SER A 15 -11.85 -2.53 14.10
N SER A 16 -11.96 -1.22 14.27
CA SER A 16 -13.28 -0.55 14.33
C SER A 16 -14.16 -0.84 13.10
N LEU A 17 -13.55 -1.43 12.06
CA LEU A 17 -14.14 -1.94 10.83
C LEU A 17 -14.29 -3.48 10.77
N ASP A 18 -14.50 -4.17 11.88
CA ASP A 18 -14.62 -5.66 11.93
C ASP A 18 -15.65 -6.26 10.95
N THR A 19 -16.61 -5.46 10.50
CA THR A 19 -17.64 -5.84 9.51
C THR A 19 -17.47 -5.18 8.14
N TYR A 20 -16.31 -4.58 7.84
CA TYR A 20 -16.08 -3.96 6.54
C TYR A 20 -15.64 -5.04 5.52
N PRO A 21 -16.33 -5.19 4.38
CA PRO A 21 -15.94 -6.15 3.36
C PRO A 21 -14.72 -5.60 2.60
N TYR A 22 -13.52 -6.00 3.05
CA TYR A 22 -12.30 -5.69 2.32
C TYR A 22 -12.34 -6.31 0.92
N ASP A 23 -11.86 -5.57 -0.07
CA ASP A 23 -11.73 -6.04 -1.46
C ASP A 23 -10.29 -5.94 -1.97
N ALA A 24 -10.08 -6.28 -3.24
CA ALA A 24 -8.76 -6.28 -3.88
C ALA A 24 -8.08 -4.89 -3.88
N LEU A 25 -8.84 -3.79 -3.88
CA LEU A 25 -8.26 -2.45 -3.74
C LEU A 25 -7.70 -2.25 -2.33
N ASP A 26 -8.42 -2.72 -1.31
CA ASP A 26 -7.95 -2.61 0.06
C ASP A 26 -6.68 -3.44 0.28
N ASP A 27 -6.60 -4.63 -0.34
CA ASP A 27 -5.40 -5.47 -0.31
C ASP A 27 -4.22 -4.78 -1.03
N LEU A 28 -4.45 -4.21 -2.22
CA LEU A 28 -3.45 -3.42 -2.93
C LEU A 28 -2.89 -2.27 -2.09
N LEU A 29 -3.78 -1.50 -1.44
CA LEU A 29 -3.38 -0.39 -0.58
C LEU A 29 -2.63 -0.89 0.66
N TYR A 30 -3.00 -2.05 1.19
CA TYR A 30 -2.31 -2.65 2.32
C TYR A 30 -0.91 -3.15 1.97
N ASP A 31 -0.74 -3.80 0.82
CA ASP A 31 0.56 -4.25 0.33
C ASP A 31 1.51 -3.05 0.13
N TRP A 32 1.00 -1.99 -0.50
CA TRP A 32 1.71 -0.72 -0.61
C TRP A 32 2.11 -0.14 0.75
N TYR A 33 1.16 -0.07 1.68
CA TYR A 33 1.44 0.47 3.02
C TYR A 33 2.46 -0.37 3.79
N CYS A 34 2.40 -1.70 3.67
CA CYS A 34 3.38 -2.60 4.28
C CYS A 34 4.78 -2.37 3.69
N ARG A 35 4.89 -2.18 2.38
CA ARG A 35 6.15 -1.82 1.72
C ARG A 35 6.69 -0.47 2.18
N GLU A 36 5.87 0.57 2.19
CA GLU A 36 6.27 1.91 2.64
C GLU A 36 6.71 1.91 4.12
N GLN A 37 6.01 1.19 4.99
CA GLN A 37 6.38 1.07 6.41
C GLN A 37 7.59 0.14 6.64
N GLY A 38 7.85 -0.78 5.71
CA GLY A 38 9.05 -1.63 5.73
C GLY A 38 10.32 -0.88 5.29
N TYR A 39 10.15 0.27 4.61
CA TYR A 39 11.23 1.16 4.26
C TYR A 39 11.66 1.99 5.49
N VAL A 40 12.60 1.45 6.27
CA VAL A 40 13.33 2.22 7.28
C VAL A 40 14.67 2.64 6.68
N PRO A 41 14.83 3.90 6.23
CA PRO A 41 16.16 4.41 5.88
C PRO A 41 17.00 4.40 7.17
N VAL A 42 18.18 3.79 7.12
CA VAL A 42 19.16 3.94 8.20
C VAL A 42 19.68 5.37 8.08
N GLU A 43 19.39 6.23 9.07
CA GLU A 43 19.92 7.59 9.07
C GLU A 43 21.45 7.56 9.05
N GLY A 44 22.04 8.27 8.08
CA GLY A 44 23.49 8.49 7.99
C GLY A 44 24.25 7.64 6.96
N TYR A 45 23.68 6.57 6.42
CA TYR A 45 24.31 5.77 5.36
C TYR A 45 23.28 5.24 4.34
N GLY A 46 23.54 5.47 3.06
CA GLY A 46 22.82 4.75 2.01
C GLY A 46 23.07 3.25 2.13
N ARG A 47 22.03 2.42 2.07
CA ARG A 47 22.15 0.94 2.12
C ARG A 47 23.05 0.37 1.02
N GLN A 48 23.25 1.14 -0.03
CA GLN A 48 24.02 0.77 -1.21
C GLN A 48 24.82 1.98 -1.67
N ASP A 49 26.07 1.75 -2.05
CA ASP A 49 26.86 2.76 -2.76
C ASP A 49 26.12 3.15 -4.05
N VAL A 50 25.98 4.44 -4.31
CA VAL A 50 25.30 4.97 -5.51
C VAL A 50 25.95 4.43 -6.79
N ALA A 51 27.26 4.17 -6.77
CA ALA A 51 27.99 3.57 -7.88
C ALA A 51 27.60 2.10 -8.13
N CYS A 52 27.13 1.39 -7.11
CA CYS A 52 26.79 -0.03 -7.16
C CYS A 52 25.28 -0.29 -7.04
N ALA A 53 24.45 0.76 -7.00
CA ALA A 53 22.99 0.69 -6.79
C ALA A 53 22.25 -0.21 -7.79
N ARG A 54 22.83 -0.39 -8.98
CA ARG A 54 22.29 -1.22 -10.08
C ARG A 54 23.14 -2.44 -10.39
N SER A 55 24.16 -2.72 -9.59
CA SER A 55 25.01 -3.88 -9.78
C SER A 55 24.32 -5.12 -9.20
N ALA A 56 23.67 -5.90 -10.04
CA ALA A 56 23.13 -7.22 -9.70
C ALA A 56 23.90 -8.30 -10.49
N SER A 57 24.30 -9.39 -9.82
CA SER A 57 25.14 -10.41 -10.46
C SER A 57 24.38 -11.26 -11.48
N SER A 58 23.07 -11.43 -11.31
CA SER A 58 22.04 -11.82 -12.30
C SER A 58 20.80 -12.30 -11.54
N ASP A 59 19.62 -12.22 -12.17
CA ASP A 59 18.35 -12.75 -11.64
C ASP A 59 18.15 -14.24 -11.98
N GLN A 60 19.18 -14.98 -12.42
CA GLN A 60 19.03 -16.38 -12.89
C GLN A 60 18.52 -17.36 -11.84
N TRP A 61 18.61 -17.00 -10.56
CA TRP A 61 18.14 -17.83 -9.45
C TRP A 61 16.64 -17.67 -9.18
N LEU A 62 16.00 -16.65 -9.76
CA LEU A 62 14.56 -16.42 -9.66
C LEU A 62 13.85 -17.17 -10.78
N SER A 63 12.70 -17.74 -10.45
CA SER A 63 11.77 -18.25 -11.45
C SER A 63 11.24 -17.10 -12.32
N SER A 64 10.75 -17.43 -13.52
CA SER A 64 10.20 -16.41 -14.44
C SER A 64 9.03 -15.65 -13.83
N ASP A 65 8.21 -16.32 -13.02
CA ASP A 65 7.05 -15.71 -12.36
C ASP A 65 7.52 -14.72 -11.27
N GLU A 66 8.51 -15.07 -10.44
CA GLU A 66 9.06 -14.16 -9.43
C GLU A 66 9.70 -12.89 -10.05
N VAL A 67 10.36 -13.03 -11.20
CA VAL A 67 10.91 -11.88 -11.93
C VAL A 67 9.80 -10.98 -12.48
N ILE A 68 8.71 -11.55 -12.95
CA ILE A 68 7.56 -10.79 -13.46
C ILE A 68 6.86 -10.07 -12.30
N ASP A 69 6.58 -10.77 -11.21
CA ASP A 69 5.88 -10.22 -10.06
C ASP A 69 6.66 -9.07 -9.41
N SER A 70 7.96 -9.26 -9.20
CA SER A 70 8.82 -8.20 -8.65
C SER A 70 8.88 -6.94 -9.54
N ARG A 71 8.84 -7.10 -10.86
CA ARG A 71 8.78 -5.98 -11.81
C ARG A 71 7.42 -5.28 -11.80
N ILE A 72 6.33 -6.04 -11.74
CA ILE A 72 4.98 -5.47 -11.61
C ILE A 72 4.89 -4.69 -10.31
N GLU A 73 5.33 -5.27 -9.19
CA GLU A 73 5.31 -4.61 -7.89
C GLU A 73 6.19 -3.34 -7.88
N ALA A 74 7.38 -3.40 -8.47
CA ALA A 74 8.26 -2.23 -8.61
C ALA A 74 7.63 -1.09 -9.44
N TYR A 75 6.73 -1.41 -10.37
CA TYR A 75 6.01 -0.43 -11.18
C TYR A 75 4.77 0.11 -10.46
N VAL A 76 3.97 -0.77 -9.84
CA VAL A 76 2.68 -0.43 -9.22
C VAL A 76 2.85 0.39 -7.94
N MET A 77 3.79 0.03 -7.08
CA MET A 77 3.92 0.67 -5.75
C MET A 77 4.23 2.17 -5.82
N PRO A 78 5.15 2.66 -6.67
CA PRO A 78 5.34 4.10 -6.86
C PRO A 78 4.10 4.82 -7.39
N MET A 79 3.31 4.17 -8.26
CA MET A 79 2.08 4.78 -8.79
C MET A 79 1.02 4.97 -7.71
N ILE A 80 0.94 4.06 -6.75
CA ILE A 80 0.08 4.21 -5.57
C ILE A 80 0.58 5.37 -4.71
N SER A 81 1.89 5.50 -4.47
CA SER A 81 2.46 6.65 -3.75
C SER A 81 2.07 7.98 -4.42
N PHE A 82 2.18 8.08 -5.75
CA PHE A 82 1.74 9.26 -6.49
C PHE A 82 0.22 9.48 -6.45
N ALA A 83 -0.59 8.43 -6.43
CA ALA A 83 -2.04 8.55 -6.28
C ALA A 83 -2.42 9.06 -4.88
N MET A 84 -1.73 8.58 -3.85
CA MET A 84 -1.89 9.04 -2.47
C MET A 84 -1.47 10.51 -2.33
N GLU A 85 -0.42 10.94 -3.04
CA GLU A 85 0.02 12.34 -3.08
C GLU A 85 -1.03 13.29 -3.66
N GLU A 86 -1.84 12.82 -4.61
CA GLU A 86 -2.89 13.61 -5.26
C GLU A 86 -4.15 13.75 -4.41
N LEU A 87 -4.37 12.85 -3.44
CA LEU A 87 -5.49 12.94 -2.51
C LEU A 87 -5.35 14.13 -1.55
N LEU A 88 -6.50 14.69 -1.18
CA LEU A 88 -6.61 15.68 -0.10
C LEU A 88 -6.08 15.08 1.21
N SER A 89 -5.49 15.93 2.05
CA SER A 89 -4.84 15.49 3.29
C SER A 89 -5.76 14.71 4.22
N ASP A 90 -7.05 15.08 4.32
CA ASP A 90 -7.99 14.39 5.20
C ASP A 90 -8.37 12.99 4.68
N ASP A 91 -8.55 12.82 3.37
CA ASP A 91 -8.81 11.51 2.74
C ASP A 91 -7.58 10.60 2.90
N ARG A 92 -6.37 11.16 2.74
CA ARG A 92 -5.12 10.43 2.96
C ARG A 92 -4.99 9.95 4.41
N ILE A 93 -5.29 10.81 5.38
CA ILE A 93 -5.25 10.46 6.81
C ILE A 93 -6.24 9.34 7.12
N ALA A 94 -7.44 9.37 6.54
CA ALA A 94 -8.44 8.32 6.71
C ALA A 94 -7.91 6.95 6.23
N ILE A 95 -7.35 6.89 5.02
CA ILE A 95 -6.72 5.67 4.47
C ILE A 95 -5.57 5.21 5.36
N MET A 96 -4.63 6.10 5.69
CA MET A 96 -3.45 5.73 6.48
C MET A 96 -3.80 5.23 7.88
N THR A 97 -4.84 5.79 8.51
CA THR A 97 -5.33 5.37 9.82
C THR A 97 -5.89 3.95 9.75
N GLU A 98 -6.66 3.63 8.71
CA GLU A 98 -7.19 2.26 8.51
C GLU A 98 -6.09 1.25 8.21
N LEU A 99 -5.16 1.56 7.30
CA LEU A 99 -4.07 0.64 6.98
C LEU A 99 -3.18 0.37 8.20
N ARG A 100 -2.98 1.39 9.06
CA ARG A 100 -2.27 1.24 10.33
C ARG A 100 -3.03 0.37 11.34
N ASN A 101 -4.34 0.53 11.41
CA ASN A 101 -5.21 -0.32 12.24
C ASN A 101 -5.23 -1.76 11.75
N ARG A 102 -5.19 -1.97 10.43
CA ARG A 102 -5.13 -3.30 9.80
C ARG A 102 -3.81 -4.02 10.05
N LYS A 103 -2.68 -3.29 10.06
CA LYS A 103 -1.35 -3.85 10.39
C LYS A 103 -1.15 -4.09 11.88
N GLY A 104 -1.83 -3.33 12.74
CA GLY A 104 -1.55 -3.25 14.17
C GLY A 104 -2.76 -3.53 15.07
N PRO A 105 -2.74 -3.08 16.33
CA PRO A 105 -3.75 -3.41 17.33
C PRO A 105 -5.07 -2.62 17.20
N ALA A 106 -5.37 -2.06 16.02
CA ALA A 106 -6.63 -1.36 15.76
C ALA A 106 -7.00 -0.15 16.67
N VAL A 107 -6.00 0.52 17.27
CA VAL A 107 -6.23 1.60 18.27
C VAL A 107 -6.27 3.01 17.70
N TRP A 108 -5.88 3.20 16.44
CA TRP A 108 -5.72 4.53 15.85
C TRP A 108 -7.07 5.12 15.46
N ARG A 109 -7.27 6.40 15.78
CA ARG A 109 -8.50 7.15 15.47
C ARG A 109 -8.15 8.52 14.90
N ASN A 110 -8.92 8.95 13.90
CA ASN A 110 -8.82 10.30 13.37
C ASN A 110 -9.77 11.23 14.14
N PRO A 111 -9.27 12.20 14.95
CA PRO A 111 -10.13 13.08 15.73
C PRO A 111 -10.91 14.09 14.88
N ARG A 112 -10.56 14.27 13.60
CA ARG A 112 -11.26 15.18 12.67
C ARG A 112 -12.52 14.58 12.07
N VAL A 113 -12.72 13.28 12.25
CA VAL A 113 -13.79 12.51 11.63
C VAL A 113 -14.60 11.85 12.73
N VAL A 114 -15.93 11.96 12.65
CA VAL A 114 -16.85 11.33 13.60
C VAL A 114 -17.00 9.83 13.30
N ASP A 115 -17.17 9.48 12.02
CA ASP A 115 -17.25 8.10 11.55
C ASP A 115 -16.09 7.76 10.58
N GLN A 116 -15.14 7.02 11.12
CA GLN A 116 -13.95 6.59 10.39
C GLN A 116 -14.28 5.63 9.23
N LYS A 117 -15.33 4.81 9.36
CA LYS A 117 -15.78 3.88 8.30
C LYS A 117 -16.26 4.64 7.08
N GLU A 118 -17.07 5.67 7.31
CA GLU A 118 -17.60 6.51 6.26
C GLU A 118 -16.48 7.31 5.57
N ALA A 119 -15.54 7.86 6.34
CA ALA A 119 -14.41 8.59 5.79
C ALA A 119 -13.49 7.69 4.95
N TYR A 120 -13.21 6.47 5.41
CA TYR A 120 -12.45 5.49 4.63
C TYR A 120 -13.14 5.15 3.31
N ALA A 121 -14.44 4.84 3.34
CA ALA A 121 -15.22 4.53 2.14
C ALA A 121 -15.23 5.69 1.14
N LYS A 122 -15.36 6.94 1.62
CA LYS A 122 -15.27 8.15 0.79
C LYS A 122 -13.87 8.33 0.17
N ALA A 123 -12.82 8.14 0.96
CA ALA A 123 -11.44 8.25 0.48
C ALA A 123 -11.14 7.16 -0.57
N LYS A 124 -11.62 5.94 -0.35
CA LYS A 124 -11.51 4.81 -1.28
C LYS A 124 -12.21 5.10 -2.61
N ALA A 125 -13.42 5.66 -2.58
CA ALA A 125 -14.14 6.05 -3.79
C ALA A 125 -13.40 7.13 -4.61
N LYS A 126 -12.61 7.98 -3.94
CA LYS A 126 -11.80 9.03 -4.61
C LYS A 126 -10.49 8.50 -5.18
N ILE A 127 -9.83 7.55 -4.51
CA ILE A 127 -8.54 7.03 -4.98
C ILE A 127 -8.69 6.06 -6.16
N ALA A 128 -9.76 5.28 -6.20
CA ALA A 128 -10.03 4.31 -7.27
C ALA A 128 -9.92 4.92 -8.70
N PRO A 129 -10.58 6.06 -9.03
CA PRO A 129 -10.43 6.65 -10.36
C PRO A 129 -9.02 7.22 -10.62
N ILE A 130 -8.29 7.66 -9.59
CA ILE A 130 -6.92 8.15 -9.73
C ILE A 130 -5.99 6.99 -10.12
N LEU A 131 -6.13 5.84 -9.47
CA LEU A 131 -5.36 4.63 -9.76
C LEU A 131 -5.65 4.09 -11.16
N SER A 132 -6.94 4.03 -11.54
CA SER A 132 -7.34 3.61 -12.89
C SER A 132 -6.76 4.53 -13.97
N ARG A 133 -6.78 5.86 -13.76
CA ARG A 133 -6.14 6.82 -14.70
C ARG A 133 -4.62 6.63 -14.81
N LYS A 134 -3.96 6.15 -13.76
CA LYS A 134 -2.53 5.84 -13.75
C LYS A 134 -2.23 4.44 -14.34
N GLY A 135 -3.25 3.69 -14.75
CA GLY A 135 -3.08 2.37 -15.37
C GLY A 135 -2.89 1.24 -14.35
N VAL A 136 -3.28 1.46 -13.09
CA VAL A 136 -3.26 0.41 -12.06
C VAL A 136 -4.63 -0.26 -12.02
N GLU A 137 -4.64 -1.55 -12.29
CA GLU A 137 -5.80 -2.45 -12.17
C GLU A 137 -5.52 -3.48 -11.07
N TRP A 138 -6.55 -3.82 -10.30
CA TRP A 138 -6.51 -4.67 -9.11
C TRP A 138 -7.65 -5.69 -9.09
#